data_AF-A0A8S2EYJ4-F1
#
_entry.id   AF-A0A8S2EYJ4-F1
#
_cell.length_a   1.000
_cell.length_b   1.000
_cell.length_c   1.000
_cell.angle_alpha   90.00
_cell.angle_beta   90.00
_cell.angle_gamma   90.00
#
_symmetry.space_group_name_H-M   'P 1'
#
loop_
_entity.id
_entity.type
_entity.pdbx_description
1 polymer ?
#
loop_
_entity_poly.entity_id
_entity_poly.type
_entity_poly.pdbx_seq_one_letter_code
_entity_poly.pdbx_strand_id
1 'polypeptide(L)'
;MTCRKTGCNHEFCWLCFGDWKEHNAHNCNRFIADDILEKQENAKIELNRYLHYFERYHNHLRSLALEHKLLEKIQERIEAMQKLKKSYTDQQTFLLAGNCLKECRHTLMFTYPFAFYLHPTNQSKTFEDNQSNLETAIEDLTGLLEKDLSDVNLIQKVQDKYRYCASRRKALLDHTKEGYKQDYWTGIDTFMTSYTLQQKHITPTKPERGVFPLDHEGECKETMLNYILCLAQNDNKYSKCQEESKIYFQCRMD
;
A
#
# COMPACT_ATOMS: atom_id res chain seq x y z
N MET A 1 2.66 -8.70 8.63
CA MET A 1 1.60 -8.75 9.67
C MET A 1 1.65 -10.09 10.37
N THR A 2 1.28 -10.17 11.65
CA THR A 2 1.24 -11.42 12.41
C THR A 2 -0.17 -11.66 12.94
N CYS A 3 -0.68 -12.88 12.78
CA CYS A 3 -2.00 -13.26 13.29
C CYS A 3 -2.04 -13.10 14.82
N ARG A 4 -3.12 -12.50 15.35
CA ARG A 4 -3.29 -12.26 16.79
C ARG A 4 -4.15 -13.32 17.49
N LYS A 5 -4.65 -14.32 16.75
CA LYS A 5 -5.45 -15.40 17.33
C LYS A 5 -4.57 -16.24 18.25
N THR A 6 -5.00 -16.46 19.49
CA THR A 6 -4.28 -17.27 20.46
C THR A 6 -3.90 -18.63 19.86
N GLY A 7 -2.60 -18.96 19.87
CA GLY A 7 -2.05 -20.19 19.28
C GLY A 7 -1.71 -20.11 17.79
N CYS A 8 -1.98 -19.00 17.10
CA CYS A 8 -1.60 -18.79 15.70
C CYS A 8 -0.55 -17.68 15.59
N ASN A 9 0.69 -18.06 15.30
CA ASN A 9 1.82 -17.13 15.11
C ASN A 9 2.18 -16.99 13.61
N HIS A 10 1.20 -17.15 12.72
CA HIS A 10 1.46 -17.07 11.28
C HIS A 10 1.71 -15.62 10.86
N GLU A 11 2.76 -15.42 10.08
CA GLU A 11 3.18 -14.12 9.54
C GLU A 11 2.87 -14.07 8.05
N PHE A 12 2.24 -13.00 7.59
CA PHE A 12 1.81 -12.84 6.21
C PHE A 12 1.93 -11.39 5.73
N CYS A 13 2.06 -11.23 4.41
CA CYS A 13 2.03 -9.92 3.77
C CYS A 13 0.58 -9.41 3.71
N TRP A 14 0.36 -8.17 4.14
CA TRP A 14 -0.97 -7.58 4.15
C TRP A 14 -1.54 -7.28 2.76
N LEU A 15 -0.65 -7.04 1.79
CA LEU A 15 -1.05 -6.66 0.43
C LEU A 15 -1.46 -7.86 -0.40
N CYS A 16 -0.70 -8.95 -0.35
CA CYS A 16 -0.96 -10.14 -1.18
C CYS A 16 -1.47 -11.35 -0.40
N PHE A 17 -1.59 -11.27 0.93
CA PHE A 17 -1.94 -12.38 1.82
C PHE A 17 -1.02 -13.61 1.75
N GLY A 18 0.15 -13.49 1.11
CA GLY A 18 1.16 -14.55 1.04
C GLY A 18 1.93 -14.72 2.35
N ASP A 19 2.48 -15.92 2.56
CA ASP A 19 3.37 -16.24 3.69
C ASP A 19 4.56 -15.29 3.70
N TRP A 20 4.87 -14.71 4.87
CA TRP A 20 5.95 -13.75 5.01
C TRP A 20 7.34 -14.37 4.82
N LYS A 21 7.54 -15.65 5.16
CA LYS A 21 8.84 -16.33 5.07
C LYS A 21 9.29 -16.53 3.63
N GLU A 22 8.34 -16.88 2.76
CA GLU A 22 8.57 -17.09 1.32
C GLU A 22 8.25 -15.84 0.50
N HIS A 23 8.06 -14.69 1.16
CA HIS A 23 7.58 -13.49 0.50
C HIS A 23 8.65 -12.88 -0.41
N ASN A 24 8.34 -12.78 -1.70
CA ASN A 24 9.15 -12.04 -2.66
C ASN A 24 8.54 -10.66 -2.93
N ALA A 25 9.14 -9.63 -2.35
CA ALA A 25 8.68 -8.24 -2.49
C ALA A 25 8.66 -7.76 -3.95
N HIS A 26 9.55 -8.26 -4.82
CA HIS A 26 9.62 -7.90 -6.25
C HIS A 26 8.46 -8.52 -7.07
N ASN A 27 7.95 -9.67 -6.64
CA ASN A 27 6.77 -10.27 -7.27
C ASN A 27 5.47 -9.71 -6.69
N CYS A 28 5.51 -9.20 -5.44
CA CYS A 28 4.35 -8.61 -4.80
C CYS A 28 3.99 -7.23 -5.37
N ASN A 29 4.97 -6.40 -5.72
CA ASN A 29 4.70 -5.06 -6.25
C ASN A 29 4.35 -5.09 -7.76
N ARG A 30 4.98 -5.98 -8.53
CA ARG A 30 4.72 -6.16 -9.96
C ARG A 30 3.38 -6.87 -10.22
N PHE A 31 2.63 -6.42 -11.23
CA PHE A 31 1.49 -7.18 -11.73
C PHE A 31 1.97 -8.32 -12.64
N ILE A 32 1.57 -9.54 -12.34
CA ILE A 32 1.84 -10.73 -13.17
C ILE A 32 0.48 -11.23 -13.65
N ALA A 33 0.26 -11.20 -14.96
CA ALA A 33 -0.91 -11.83 -15.55
C ALA A 33 -0.78 -13.34 -15.38
N ASP A 34 -1.81 -13.98 -14.83
CA ASP A 34 -1.84 -15.44 -14.67
C ASP A 34 -2.04 -16.06 -16.06
N ASP A 35 -1.24 -17.07 -16.44
CA ASP A 35 -1.34 -17.74 -17.75
C ASP A 35 -2.75 -18.34 -17.98
N ILE A 36 -3.47 -18.63 -16.90
CA ILE A 36 -4.86 -19.10 -16.90
C ILE A 36 -5.84 -17.96 -17.25
N LEU A 37 -5.53 -16.73 -16.84
CA LEU A 37 -6.31 -15.51 -17.12
C LEU A 37 -6.04 -14.96 -18.53
N GLU A 38 -4.88 -15.21 -19.15
CA GLU A 38 -4.63 -14.87 -20.57
C GLU A 38 -5.63 -15.54 -21.53
N LYS A 39 -6.24 -16.66 -21.10
CA LYS A 39 -7.32 -17.34 -21.83
C LYS A 39 -8.72 -16.74 -21.58
N GLN A 40 -8.86 -15.77 -20.66
CA GLN A 40 -10.10 -15.03 -20.38
C GLN A 40 -10.14 -13.72 -21.18
N GLU A 41 -11.34 -13.12 -21.34
CA GLU A 41 -11.53 -11.85 -22.07
C GLU A 41 -10.58 -10.74 -21.56
N ASN A 42 -9.92 -10.04 -22.49
CA ASN A 42 -8.99 -8.92 -22.24
C ASN A 42 -9.52 -7.89 -21.21
N ALA A 43 -10.83 -7.66 -21.16
CA ALA A 43 -11.45 -6.73 -20.21
C ALA A 43 -11.22 -7.10 -18.74
N LYS A 44 -11.15 -8.41 -18.42
CA LYS A 44 -10.94 -8.88 -17.04
C LYS A 44 -9.48 -8.76 -16.61
N ILE A 45 -8.54 -8.97 -17.53
CA ILE A 45 -7.11 -8.78 -17.28
C ILE A 45 -6.85 -7.30 -16.98
N GLU A 46 -7.39 -6.39 -17.78
CA GLU A 46 -7.27 -4.94 -17.56
C GLU A 46 -7.89 -4.48 -16.24
N LEU A 47 -9.07 -5.01 -15.87
CA LEU A 47 -9.70 -4.72 -14.58
C LEU A 47 -8.84 -5.21 -13.42
N ASN A 48 -8.32 -6.43 -13.47
CA ASN A 48 -7.46 -6.98 -12.43
C ASN A 48 -6.16 -6.18 -12.30
N ARG A 49 -5.59 -5.75 -13.43
CA ARG A 49 -4.43 -4.88 -13.47
C ARG A 49 -4.72 -3.55 -12.79
N TYR A 50 -5.85 -2.90 -13.12
CA TYR A 50 -6.28 -1.69 -12.45
C TYR A 50 -6.41 -1.87 -10.93
N LEU A 51 -7.11 -2.93 -10.49
CA LEU A 51 -7.31 -3.22 -9.07
C LEU A 51 -5.96 -3.43 -8.34
N HIS A 52 -5.02 -4.15 -8.95
CA HIS A 52 -3.69 -4.39 -8.37
C HIS A 52 -2.95 -3.09 -8.01
N TYR A 53 -2.88 -2.15 -8.96
CA TYR A 53 -2.19 -0.87 -8.73
C TYR A 53 -3.02 0.09 -7.85
N PHE A 54 -4.35 0.09 -8.00
CA PHE A 54 -5.26 0.89 -7.19
C PHE A 54 -5.21 0.51 -5.71
N GLU A 55 -5.27 -0.78 -5.40
CA GLU A 55 -5.24 -1.28 -4.02
C GLU A 55 -3.91 -0.91 -3.32
N ARG A 56 -2.78 -1.01 -4.04
CA ARG A 56 -1.47 -0.61 -3.50
C ARG A 56 -1.38 0.89 -3.27
N TYR A 57 -1.79 1.70 -4.26
CA TYR A 57 -1.89 3.15 -4.08
C TYR A 57 -2.73 3.50 -2.85
N HIS A 58 -3.93 2.92 -2.75
CA HIS A 58 -4.86 3.24 -1.67
C HIS A 58 -4.35 2.74 -0.31
N ASN A 59 -3.67 1.58 -0.25
CA ASN A 59 -3.06 1.09 0.98
C ASN A 59 -1.96 2.03 1.49
N HIS A 60 -1.12 2.55 0.59
CA HIS A 60 -0.09 3.53 0.95
C HIS A 60 -0.70 4.88 1.34
N LEU A 61 -1.80 5.31 0.70
CA LEU A 61 -2.56 6.50 1.11
C LEU A 61 -3.11 6.35 2.54
N ARG A 62 -3.65 5.19 2.89
CA ARG A 62 -4.13 4.89 4.27
C ARG A 62 -2.97 4.84 5.25
N SER A 63 -1.85 4.22 4.88
CA SER A 63 -0.66 4.15 5.72
C SER A 63 -0.10 5.55 6.03
N LEU A 64 -0.13 6.47 5.05
CA LEU A 64 0.24 7.87 5.22
C LEU A 64 -0.70 8.61 6.21
N ALA A 65 -2.00 8.29 6.22
CA ALA A 65 -2.94 8.84 7.19
C ALA A 65 -2.66 8.35 8.63
N LEU A 66 -2.28 7.08 8.78
CA LEU A 66 -1.91 6.48 10.07
C LEU A 66 -0.53 6.96 10.57
N GLU A 67 0.31 7.44 9.66
CA GLU A 67 1.65 7.94 9.97
C GLU A 67 1.64 9.13 10.93
N HIS A 68 0.55 9.92 10.95
CA HIS A 68 0.37 11.00 11.94
C HIS A 68 0.47 10.47 13.39
N LYS A 69 -0.20 9.35 13.68
CA LYS A 69 -0.15 8.71 15.01
C LYS A 69 1.26 8.19 15.34
N LEU A 70 2.01 7.74 14.34
CA LEU A 70 3.39 7.31 14.54
C LEU A 70 4.30 8.51 14.86
N LEU A 71 4.11 9.64 14.19
CA LEU A 71 4.86 10.87 14.46
C LEU A 71 4.58 11.42 15.87
N GLU A 72 3.34 11.34 16.36
CA GLU A 72 3.00 11.66 17.75
C GLU A 72 3.78 10.77 18.74
N LYS A 73 3.80 9.45 18.53
CA LYS A 73 4.60 8.51 19.35
C LYS A 73 6.10 8.81 19.29
N ILE A 74 6.61 9.22 18.13
CA ILE A 74 8.01 9.62 17.99
C ILE A 74 8.28 10.89 18.82
N GLN A 75 7.35 11.84 18.83
CA GLN A 75 7.46 13.05 19.63
C GLN A 75 7.49 12.75 21.14
N GLU A 76 6.58 11.90 21.62
CA GLU A 76 6.58 11.42 23.02
C GLU A 76 7.91 10.74 23.39
N ARG A 77 8.50 9.98 22.45
CA ARG A 77 9.82 9.35 22.65
C ARG A 77 10.94 10.37 22.75
N ILE A 78 10.92 11.41 21.93
CA ILE A 78 11.90 12.49 22.01
C ILE A 78 11.82 13.16 23.40
N GLU A 79 10.62 13.40 23.93
CA GLU A 79 10.43 13.93 25.29
C GLU A 79 10.93 12.97 26.38
N ALA A 80 10.68 11.66 26.23
CA ALA A 80 11.22 10.66 27.15
C ALA A 80 12.76 10.63 27.12
N MET A 81 13.35 10.77 25.93
CA MET A 81 14.81 10.86 25.76
C MET A 81 15.40 12.12 26.41
N GLN A 82 14.68 13.24 26.40
CA GLN A 82 15.07 14.46 27.13
C GLN A 82 15.14 14.21 28.65
N LYS A 83 14.12 13.53 29.22
CA LYS A 83 14.11 13.16 30.65
C LYS A 83 15.27 12.23 31.02
N LEU A 84 15.63 11.32 30.12
CA LEU A 84 16.79 10.42 30.25
C LEU A 84 18.14 11.07 29.94
N LYS A 85 18.18 12.39 29.68
CA LYS A 85 19.37 13.17 29.33
C LYS A 85 20.16 12.59 28.13
N LYS A 86 19.46 11.99 27.16
CA LYS A 86 20.05 11.55 25.88
C LYS A 86 20.46 12.77 25.03
N SER A 87 21.45 12.57 24.16
CA SER A 87 22.04 13.66 23.37
C SER A 87 21.01 14.32 22.45
N TYR A 88 21.16 15.62 22.20
CA TYR A 88 20.37 16.35 21.21
C TYR A 88 20.45 15.69 19.82
N THR A 89 21.61 15.14 19.47
CA THR A 89 21.82 14.40 18.21
C THR A 89 20.94 13.14 18.11
N ASP A 90 20.74 12.45 19.24
CA ASP A 90 19.91 11.25 19.29
C ASP A 90 18.43 11.61 19.08
N GLN A 91 17.99 12.72 19.67
CA GLN A 91 16.63 13.25 19.50
C GLN A 91 16.38 13.65 18.03
N GLN A 92 17.33 14.35 17.42
CA GLN A 92 17.26 14.76 16.02
C GLN A 92 17.17 13.57 15.06
N THR A 93 17.82 12.44 15.41
CA THR A 93 17.78 11.22 14.61
C THR A 93 16.36 10.70 14.42
N PHE A 94 15.55 10.68 15.48
CA PHE A 94 14.16 10.22 15.40
C PHE A 94 13.28 11.19 14.59
N LEU A 95 13.47 12.49 14.74
CA LEU A 95 12.74 13.50 13.96
C LEU A 95 13.05 13.37 12.46
N LEU A 96 14.32 13.23 12.10
CA LEU A 96 14.74 13.02 10.71
C LEU A 96 14.20 11.70 10.15
N ALA A 97 14.20 10.64 10.96
CA ALA A 97 13.67 9.34 10.57
C ALA A 97 12.15 9.40 10.29
N GLY A 98 11.37 10.04 11.16
CA GLY A 98 9.93 10.22 10.97
C GLY A 98 9.60 11.04 9.71
N ASN A 99 10.29 12.15 9.50
CA ASN A 99 10.13 12.96 8.29
C ASN A 99 10.53 12.19 7.02
N CYS A 100 11.63 11.44 7.07
CA CYS A 100 12.06 10.59 5.97
C CYS A 100 11.00 9.54 5.63
N LEU A 101 10.40 8.89 6.63
CA LEU A 101 9.38 7.87 6.42
C LEU A 101 8.17 8.44 5.67
N LYS A 102 7.63 9.56 6.15
CA LYS A 102 6.50 10.28 5.52
C LYS A 102 6.76 10.61 4.06
N GLU A 103 7.93 11.20 3.81
CA GLU A 103 8.35 11.58 2.46
C GLU A 103 8.52 10.37 1.52
N CYS A 104 9.06 9.27 2.04
CA CYS A 104 9.22 8.02 1.31
C CYS A 104 7.87 7.36 1.01
N ARG A 105 6.93 7.29 1.98
CA ARG A 105 5.58 6.76 1.76
C ARG A 105 4.78 7.59 0.77
N HIS A 106 4.82 8.91 0.88
CA HIS A 106 4.21 9.81 -0.09
C HIS A 106 4.75 9.58 -1.51
N THR A 107 6.07 9.40 -1.64
CA THR A 107 6.69 9.08 -2.93
C THR A 107 6.23 7.73 -3.46
N LEU A 108 6.31 6.68 -2.63
CA LEU A 108 5.93 5.31 -2.98
C LEU A 108 4.45 5.20 -3.39
N MET A 109 3.56 5.95 -2.74
CA MET A 109 2.15 6.03 -3.14
C MET A 109 2.03 6.39 -4.63
N PHE A 110 2.72 7.44 -5.08
CA PHE A 110 2.65 7.91 -6.47
C PHE A 110 3.44 7.05 -7.46
N THR A 111 4.28 6.11 -7.01
CA THR A 111 4.96 5.19 -7.94
C THR A 111 4.00 4.16 -8.54
N TYR A 112 2.89 3.81 -7.87
CA TYR A 112 1.93 2.84 -8.42
C TYR A 112 1.07 3.38 -9.58
N PRO A 113 0.49 4.59 -9.50
CA PRO A 113 -0.14 5.21 -10.67
C PRO A 113 0.84 5.36 -11.84
N PHE A 114 2.09 5.76 -11.57
CA PHE A 114 3.11 5.82 -12.60
C PHE A 114 3.37 4.45 -13.24
N ALA A 115 3.58 3.40 -12.42
CA ALA A 115 3.79 2.03 -12.89
C ALA A 115 2.60 1.47 -13.69
N PHE A 116 1.36 1.85 -13.33
CA PHE A 116 0.16 1.45 -14.06
C PHE A 116 0.16 1.94 -15.51
N TYR A 117 0.79 3.06 -15.85
CA TYR A 117 0.84 3.53 -17.24
C TYR A 117 2.10 3.11 -17.99
N LEU A 118 3.08 2.51 -17.31
CA LEU A 118 4.31 2.06 -17.95
C LEU A 118 4.07 0.82 -18.81
N HIS A 119 4.57 0.86 -20.04
CA HIS A 119 4.77 -0.35 -20.82
C HIS A 119 6.04 -1.09 -20.39
N PRO A 120 6.07 -2.44 -20.50
CA PRO A 120 7.23 -3.23 -20.12
C PRO A 120 8.47 -2.91 -20.96
N THR A 121 9.54 -2.44 -20.30
CA THR A 121 10.87 -2.21 -20.87
C THR A 121 11.94 -2.62 -19.86
N ASN A 122 13.22 -2.61 -20.25
CA ASN A 122 14.31 -2.80 -19.28
C ASN A 122 14.31 -1.70 -18.22
N GLN A 123 13.96 -0.46 -18.60
CA GLN A 123 13.91 0.69 -17.70
C GLN A 123 12.72 0.60 -16.74
N SER A 124 11.58 0.05 -17.17
CA SER A 124 10.42 -0.21 -16.30
C SER A 124 10.74 -1.30 -15.27
N LYS A 125 11.47 -2.36 -15.66
CA LYS A 125 11.93 -3.40 -14.71
C LYS A 125 12.84 -2.81 -13.63
N THR A 126 13.83 -2.01 -14.02
CA THR A 126 14.71 -1.32 -13.06
C THR A 126 13.92 -0.36 -12.16
N PHE A 127 12.91 0.31 -12.69
CA PHE A 127 12.01 1.13 -11.88
C PHE A 127 11.25 0.30 -10.84
N GLU A 128 10.68 -0.84 -11.22
CA GLU A 128 9.97 -1.75 -10.31
C GLU A 128 10.90 -2.34 -9.23
N ASP A 129 12.16 -2.65 -9.57
CA ASP A 129 13.16 -3.09 -8.60
C ASP A 129 13.51 -1.98 -7.61
N ASN A 130 13.66 -0.74 -8.09
CA ASN A 130 13.86 0.42 -7.23
C ASN A 130 12.64 0.69 -6.34
N GLN A 131 11.43 0.48 -6.84
CA GLN A 131 10.18 0.59 -6.08
C GLN A 131 10.15 -0.46 -4.96
N SER A 132 10.44 -1.73 -5.26
CA SER A 132 10.45 -2.81 -4.26
C SER A 132 11.51 -2.58 -3.17
N ASN A 133 12.69 -2.11 -3.57
CA ASN A 133 13.76 -1.73 -2.64
C ASN A 133 13.34 -0.58 -1.70
N LEU A 134 12.61 0.42 -2.20
CA LEU A 134 12.08 1.51 -1.40
C LEU A 134 10.99 1.01 -0.43
N GLU A 135 10.06 0.20 -0.92
CA GLU A 135 8.97 -0.37 -0.11
C GLU A 135 9.53 -1.19 1.06
N THR A 136 10.51 -2.05 0.80
CA THR A 136 11.19 -2.83 1.85
C THR A 136 11.89 -1.93 2.87
N ALA A 137 12.59 -0.88 2.40
CA ALA A 137 13.29 0.05 3.28
C ALA A 137 12.33 0.86 4.17
N ILE A 138 11.13 1.18 3.68
CA ILE A 138 10.07 1.85 4.45
C ILE A 138 9.53 0.93 5.56
N GLU A 139 9.26 -0.33 5.24
CA GLU A 139 8.73 -1.30 6.21
C GLU A 139 9.76 -1.61 7.30
N ASP A 140 11.03 -1.80 6.93
CA ASP A 140 12.14 -1.95 7.89
C ASP A 140 12.25 -0.76 8.85
N LEU A 141 12.16 0.47 8.32
CA LEU A 141 12.24 1.68 9.14
C LEU A 141 11.03 1.82 10.06
N THR A 142 9.83 1.53 9.56
CA THR A 142 8.58 1.55 10.34
C THR A 142 8.67 0.58 11.51
N GLY A 143 9.09 -0.66 11.26
CA GLY A 143 9.24 -1.68 12.29
C GLY A 143 10.29 -1.33 13.36
N LEU A 144 11.29 -0.50 13.05
CA LEU A 144 12.20 0.05 14.08
C LEU A 144 11.58 1.19 14.86
N LEU A 145 10.86 2.10 14.18
CA LEU A 145 10.21 3.25 14.81
C LEU A 145 9.05 2.86 15.72
N GLU A 146 8.50 1.65 15.56
CA GLU A 146 7.48 1.10 16.47
C GLU A 146 8.07 0.43 17.72
N LYS A 147 9.35 0.03 17.73
CA LYS A 147 9.99 -0.68 18.88
C LYS A 147 10.31 0.25 20.04
N ASP A 148 10.14 -0.23 21.27
CA ASP A 148 10.46 0.53 22.48
C ASP A 148 11.97 0.80 22.65
N LEU A 149 12.32 1.85 23.41
CA LEU A 149 13.69 2.30 23.70
C LEU A 149 14.52 1.32 24.56
N SER A 150 14.07 0.08 24.74
CA SER A 150 14.78 -0.95 25.51
C SER A 150 16.03 -1.47 24.79
N ASP A 151 16.07 -1.41 23.46
CA ASP A 151 17.23 -1.80 22.66
C ASP A 151 18.31 -0.70 22.68
N VAL A 152 19.45 -0.99 23.29
CA VAL A 152 20.62 -0.10 23.42
C VAL A 152 21.13 0.36 22.05
N ASN A 153 20.96 -0.44 21.01
CA ASN A 153 21.42 -0.15 19.65
C ASN A 153 20.35 0.48 18.76
N LEU A 154 19.15 0.80 19.29
CA LEU A 154 18.04 1.29 18.48
C LEU A 154 18.36 2.58 17.74
N ILE A 155 19.02 3.54 18.39
CA ILE A 155 19.34 4.84 17.80
C ILE A 155 20.20 4.66 16.54
N GLN A 156 21.28 3.86 16.65
CA GLN A 156 22.17 3.58 15.52
C GLN A 156 21.42 2.85 14.40
N LYS A 157 20.60 1.85 14.73
CA LYS A 157 19.79 1.12 13.74
C LYS A 157 18.81 2.04 12.99
N VAL A 158 18.10 2.90 13.72
CA VAL A 158 17.19 3.90 13.14
C VAL A 158 17.97 4.85 12.22
N GLN A 159 19.14 5.31 12.66
CA GLN A 159 19.99 6.20 11.89
C GLN A 159 20.41 5.60 10.55
N ASP A 160 20.90 4.36 10.56
CA ASP A 160 21.34 3.67 9.35
C ASP A 160 20.16 3.39 8.41
N LYS A 161 19.02 2.95 8.97
CA LYS A 161 17.83 2.62 8.17
C LYS A 161 17.16 3.85 7.55
N TYR A 162 17.06 4.98 8.25
CA TYR A 162 16.48 6.17 7.62
C TYR A 162 17.37 6.71 6.49
N ARG A 163 18.70 6.68 6.66
CA ARG A 163 19.64 7.08 5.61
C ARG A 163 19.54 6.17 4.40
N TYR A 164 19.45 4.86 4.62
CA TYR A 164 19.24 3.89 3.56
C TYR A 164 17.92 4.15 2.82
N CYS A 165 16.82 4.34 3.56
CA CYS A 165 15.50 4.64 2.99
C CYS A 165 15.52 5.92 2.14
N ALA A 166 16.13 7.00 2.64
CA ALA A 166 16.33 8.24 1.88
C ALA A 166 17.13 8.00 0.59
N SER A 167 18.19 7.17 0.65
CA SER A 167 19.00 6.83 -0.52
C SER A 167 18.20 6.05 -1.58
N ARG A 168 17.31 5.13 -1.17
CA ARG A 168 16.46 4.35 -2.07
C ARG A 168 15.43 5.25 -2.76
N ARG A 169 14.80 6.15 -2.01
CA ARG A 169 13.90 7.17 -2.56
C ARG A 169 14.62 8.03 -3.59
N LYS A 170 15.83 8.48 -3.28
CA LYS A 170 16.66 9.27 -4.21
C LYS A 170 16.99 8.49 -5.48
N ALA A 171 17.44 7.24 -5.37
CA ALA A 171 17.75 6.39 -6.52
C ALA A 171 16.53 6.21 -7.44
N LEU A 172 15.35 5.96 -6.87
CA LEU A 172 14.09 5.84 -7.62
C LEU A 172 13.76 7.14 -8.37
N LEU A 173 13.83 8.28 -7.69
CA LEU A 173 13.51 9.58 -8.28
C LEU A 173 14.53 9.99 -9.35
N ASP A 174 15.82 9.74 -9.12
CA ASP A 174 16.87 10.05 -10.08
C ASP A 174 16.73 9.18 -11.34
N HIS A 175 16.43 7.89 -11.20
CA HIS A 175 16.10 7.00 -12.33
C HIS A 175 14.88 7.49 -13.12
N THR A 176 13.83 7.89 -12.41
CA THR A 176 12.60 8.43 -13.02
C THR A 176 12.88 9.69 -13.82
N LYS A 177 13.65 10.62 -13.25
CA LYS A 177 14.06 11.88 -13.90
C LYS A 177 14.94 11.65 -15.12
N GLU A 178 15.89 10.72 -15.04
CA GLU A 178 16.73 10.38 -16.19
C GLU A 178 15.88 9.79 -17.31
N GLY A 179 14.93 8.92 -16.99
CA GLY A 179 14.04 8.37 -18.00
C GLY A 179 13.14 9.39 -18.69
N TYR A 180 12.79 10.50 -18.05
CA TYR A 180 12.12 11.62 -18.72
C TYR A 180 13.05 12.43 -19.61
N LYS A 181 14.35 12.52 -19.30
CA LYS A 181 15.31 13.26 -20.13
C LYS A 181 15.71 12.49 -21.39
N GLN A 182 15.69 11.17 -21.31
CA GLN A 182 16.15 10.26 -22.34
C GLN A 182 14.99 9.53 -23.04
N ASP A 183 13.74 9.93 -22.77
CA ASP A 183 12.52 9.35 -23.32
C ASP A 183 12.43 7.81 -23.17
N TYR A 184 12.79 7.29 -22.00
CA TYR A 184 12.72 5.86 -21.68
C TYR A 184 11.29 5.36 -21.49
N TRP A 185 10.39 6.25 -21.08
CA TRP A 185 9.06 5.87 -20.63
C TRP A 185 8.09 5.81 -21.80
N THR A 186 7.52 4.62 -22.01
CA THR A 186 6.46 4.40 -23.01
C THR A 186 5.15 4.07 -22.30
N GLY A 187 4.03 4.44 -22.91
CA GLY A 187 2.68 4.25 -22.36
C GLY A 187 2.16 5.43 -21.53
N ILE A 188 3.04 6.30 -21.00
CA ILE A 188 2.65 7.48 -20.21
C ILE A 188 1.89 8.53 -21.04
N ASP A 189 2.14 8.63 -22.35
CA ASP A 189 1.45 9.59 -23.24
C ASP A 189 -0.07 9.32 -23.36
N THR A 190 -0.51 8.08 -23.10
CA THR A 190 -1.95 7.75 -23.07
C THR A 190 -2.71 8.49 -21.97
N PHE A 191 -2.00 9.01 -20.96
CA PHE A 191 -2.53 9.87 -19.92
C PHE A 191 -3.05 11.20 -20.49
N MET A 192 -2.41 11.76 -21.52
CA MET A 192 -2.83 13.04 -22.13
C MET A 192 -3.97 12.86 -23.15
N THR A 193 -4.08 11.71 -23.80
CA THR A 193 -5.18 11.41 -24.74
C THR A 193 -6.48 10.94 -24.06
N SER A 194 -6.42 10.46 -22.82
CA SER A 194 -7.63 10.04 -22.09
C SER A 194 -8.46 11.22 -21.54
N TYR A 195 -7.82 12.37 -21.26
CA TYR A 195 -8.53 13.62 -20.93
C TYR A 195 -9.37 14.14 -22.10
N THR A 196 -8.98 13.89 -23.35
CA THR A 196 -9.77 14.24 -24.54
C THR A 196 -10.88 13.23 -24.87
N LEU A 197 -10.83 12.02 -24.30
CA LEU A 197 -11.83 10.95 -24.51
C LEU A 197 -12.91 10.88 -23.42
N GLN A 198 -12.91 11.79 -22.46
CA GLN A 198 -13.94 11.94 -21.42
C GLN A 198 -15.28 12.55 -21.91
N GLN A 199 -15.65 12.29 -23.17
CA GLN A 199 -16.99 12.61 -23.73
C GLN A 199 -17.69 11.41 -24.39
N LYS A 200 -17.24 10.18 -24.14
CA LYS A 200 -18.09 9.01 -24.44
C LYS A 200 -18.75 8.54 -23.15
N HIS A 201 -20.06 8.74 -23.08
CA HIS A 201 -20.93 8.14 -22.09
C HIS A 201 -20.69 6.63 -22.01
N ILE A 202 -19.92 6.22 -21.01
CA ILE A 202 -19.86 4.82 -20.58
C ILE A 202 -21.22 4.55 -19.94
N THR A 203 -22.08 3.78 -20.58
CA THR A 203 -23.27 3.23 -19.93
C THR A 203 -22.78 2.20 -18.90
N PRO A 204 -22.97 2.44 -17.59
CA PRO A 204 -22.40 1.59 -16.57
C PRO A 204 -23.10 0.22 -16.57
N THR A 205 -22.35 -0.84 -16.82
CA THR A 205 -22.80 -2.22 -16.58
C THR A 205 -22.51 -2.59 -15.14
N LYS A 206 -23.47 -3.21 -14.44
CA LYS A 206 -23.31 -3.57 -13.02
C LYS A 206 -22.12 -4.55 -12.84
N PRO A 207 -21.26 -4.38 -11.82
CA PRO A 207 -20.25 -5.38 -11.49
C PRO A 207 -20.92 -6.66 -10.98
N GLU A 208 -20.52 -7.82 -11.49
CA GLU A 208 -21.18 -9.09 -11.13
C GLU A 208 -20.87 -9.57 -9.71
N ARG A 209 -19.77 -9.13 -9.09
CA ARG A 209 -19.47 -9.27 -7.66
C ARG A 209 -18.60 -8.09 -7.21
N GLY A 210 -19.10 -7.31 -6.26
CA GLY A 210 -18.43 -6.12 -5.75
C GLY A 210 -17.13 -6.46 -5.01
N VAL A 211 -16.00 -6.10 -5.58
CA VAL A 211 -14.69 -6.09 -4.92
C VAL A 211 -14.63 -4.80 -4.08
N PHE A 212 -15.14 -4.88 -2.85
CA PHE A 212 -15.21 -3.75 -1.92
C PHE A 212 -14.08 -3.80 -0.86
N PRO A 213 -13.58 -2.65 -0.37
CA PRO A 213 -12.29 -2.52 0.32
C PRO A 213 -12.30 -3.07 1.75
N LEU A 214 -11.56 -4.13 2.09
CA LEU A 214 -11.57 -4.89 3.38
C LEU A 214 -11.60 -4.07 4.70
N ASP A 215 -12.44 -4.52 5.66
CA ASP A 215 -12.83 -3.85 6.93
C ASP A 215 -11.94 -4.46 8.00
N HIS A 216 -10.75 -3.89 8.11
CA HIS A 216 -9.66 -4.48 8.86
C HIS A 216 -9.74 -4.22 10.37
N GLU A 217 -10.46 -3.19 10.78
CA GLU A 217 -10.70 -2.87 12.19
C GLU A 217 -12.02 -3.50 12.70
N GLY A 218 -12.84 -4.05 11.80
CA GLY A 218 -14.10 -4.71 12.13
C GLY A 218 -15.20 -3.72 12.51
N GLU A 219 -15.10 -2.48 12.04
CA GLU A 219 -16.06 -1.40 12.34
C GLU A 219 -17.43 -1.68 11.72
N CYS A 220 -17.44 -2.32 10.55
CA CYS A 220 -18.64 -2.75 9.85
C CYS A 220 -18.97 -4.22 10.09
N LYS A 221 -18.39 -4.85 11.13
CA LYS A 221 -18.60 -6.27 11.41
C LYS A 221 -20.05 -6.58 11.76
N GLU A 222 -20.72 -5.69 12.48
CA GLU A 222 -22.13 -5.87 12.86
C GLU A 222 -23.05 -5.81 11.64
N THR A 223 -22.87 -4.80 10.79
CA THR A 223 -23.64 -4.62 9.55
C THR A 223 -23.36 -5.74 8.55
N MET A 224 -22.11 -6.21 8.49
CA MET A 224 -21.69 -7.38 7.71
C MET A 224 -22.39 -8.66 8.18
N LEU A 225 -22.42 -8.92 9.48
CA LEU A 225 -23.07 -10.11 10.05
C LEU A 225 -24.58 -10.10 9.75
N ASN A 226 -25.23 -8.95 9.87
CA ASN A 226 -26.66 -8.81 9.55
C ASN A 226 -26.93 -9.13 8.07
N TYR A 227 -26.09 -8.65 7.16
CA TYR A 227 -26.20 -8.97 5.74
C TYR A 227 -25.96 -10.47 5.44
N ILE A 228 -24.93 -11.08 6.03
CA ILE A 228 -24.66 -12.52 5.86
C ILE A 228 -25.79 -13.37 6.44
N LEU A 229 -26.34 -13.01 7.61
CA LEU A 229 -27.47 -13.70 8.22
C LEU A 229 -28.72 -13.61 7.33
N CYS A 230 -28.99 -12.44 6.75
CA CYS A 230 -30.09 -12.29 5.79
C CYS A 230 -29.92 -13.22 4.59
N LEU A 231 -28.70 -13.28 4.00
CA LEU A 231 -28.42 -14.16 2.88
C LEU A 231 -28.61 -15.64 3.23
N ALA A 232 -28.12 -16.07 4.39
CA ALA A 232 -28.26 -17.43 4.88
C ALA A 232 -29.74 -17.82 5.08
N GLN A 233 -30.59 -16.90 5.52
CA GLN A 233 -32.03 -17.12 5.70
C GLN A 233 -32.83 -17.12 4.39
N ASN A 234 -32.29 -16.55 3.32
CA ASN A 234 -33.00 -16.32 2.07
C ASN A 234 -32.43 -17.10 0.88
N ASP A 235 -31.81 -18.25 1.12
CA ASP A 235 -31.18 -19.10 0.11
C ASP A 235 -30.14 -18.36 -0.76
N ASN A 236 -29.37 -17.45 -0.16
CA ASN A 236 -28.42 -16.57 -0.84
C ASN A 236 -29.05 -15.66 -1.94
N LYS A 237 -30.36 -15.38 -1.86
CA LYS A 237 -31.03 -14.47 -2.80
C LYS A 237 -30.81 -13.01 -2.40
N TYR A 238 -29.84 -12.37 -3.06
CA TYR A 238 -29.52 -10.95 -2.87
C TYR A 238 -30.74 -10.01 -2.94
N SER A 239 -31.70 -10.30 -3.84
CA SER A 239 -32.89 -9.45 -4.02
C SER A 239 -33.73 -9.27 -2.76
N LYS A 240 -33.59 -10.17 -1.78
CA LYS A 240 -34.32 -10.12 -0.51
C LYS A 240 -33.54 -9.43 0.62
N CYS A 241 -32.25 -9.13 0.40
CA CYS A 241 -31.33 -8.58 1.41
C CYS A 241 -30.71 -7.25 0.95
N GLN A 242 -31.45 -6.49 0.13
CA GLN A 242 -30.95 -5.26 -0.49
C GLN A 242 -30.75 -4.12 0.52
N GLU A 243 -31.54 -4.10 1.58
CA GLU A 243 -31.44 -3.04 2.60
C GLU A 243 -30.22 -3.30 3.50
N GLU A 244 -30.04 -4.55 3.92
CA GLU A 244 -28.90 -5.00 4.72
C GLU A 244 -27.60 -4.87 3.94
N SER A 245 -27.62 -5.17 2.62
CA SER A 245 -26.47 -4.95 1.77
C SER A 245 -26.14 -3.46 1.64
N LYS A 246 -27.15 -2.60 1.45
CA LYS A 246 -26.98 -1.14 1.37
C LYS A 246 -26.39 -0.59 2.66
N ILE A 247 -26.88 -0.99 3.82
CA ILE A 247 -26.37 -0.55 5.13
C ILE A 247 -24.91 -1.00 5.32
N TYR A 248 -24.62 -2.27 5.00
CA TYR A 248 -23.26 -2.79 5.08
C TYR A 248 -22.32 -2.03 4.13
N PHE A 249 -22.72 -1.80 2.88
CA PHE A 249 -21.90 -1.07 1.93
C PHE A 249 -21.76 0.41 2.28
N GLN A 250 -22.79 1.05 2.84
CA GLN A 250 -22.72 2.43 3.30
C GLN A 250 -21.67 2.59 4.40
N CYS A 251 -21.70 1.71 5.42
CA CYS A 251 -20.67 1.67 6.46
C CYS A 251 -19.25 1.54 5.90
N ARG A 252 -19.10 0.86 4.76
CA ARG A 252 -17.81 0.57 4.13
C ARG A 252 -17.32 1.69 3.21
N MET A 253 -18.18 2.66 2.91
CA MET A 253 -17.91 3.79 2.02
C MET A 253 -17.73 5.10 2.80
N ASP A 254 -18.27 5.18 4.01
CA ASP A 254 -18.01 6.24 5.00
C ASP A 254 -16.66 6.04 5.71
#